data_AF-A0A2W4JBC3-F1
#
_entry.id   AF-A0A2W4JBC3-F1
#
_cell.length_a   1.000
_cell.length_b   1.000
_cell.length_c   1.000
_cell.angle_alpha   90.00
_cell.angle_beta   90.00
_cell.angle_gamma   90.00
#
_symmetry.space_group_name_H-M   'P 1'
#
loop_
_entity.id
_entity.type
_entity.pdbx_description
1 polymer ?
#
loop_
_entity_poly.entity_id
_entity_poly.type
_entity_poly.pdbx_seq_one_letter_code
_entity_poly.pdbx_strand_id
1 'polypeptide(L)'
;YGYVHTVRDPAAAAIARWAARVNVPVVDLPAVVGDHVLSGRGNPDGMHWGWEGHRLVGEAMAATLAPLLISRCDESPAERPNVSGPG
;
A
#
# COMPACT_ATOMS: atom_id res chain seq x y z
N TYR A 1 21.34 -11.30 2.28
CA TYR A 1 21.34 -9.83 2.16
C TYR A 1 21.47 -9.27 3.58
N GLY A 2 22.66 -8.79 3.96
CA GLY A 2 23.03 -8.51 5.35
C GLY A 2 23.32 -7.03 5.59
N TYR A 3 22.36 -6.31 6.18
CA TYR A 3 22.54 -4.95 6.71
C TYR A 3 22.92 -3.85 5.71
N VAL A 4 22.83 -4.10 4.40
CA VAL A 4 23.07 -3.09 3.37
C VAL A 4 21.79 -2.30 3.11
N HIS A 5 21.72 -1.10 3.68
CA HIS A 5 20.59 -0.17 3.49
C HIS A 5 20.94 1.04 2.61
N THR A 6 22.10 1.02 1.94
CA THR A 6 22.62 2.17 1.17
C THR A 6 21.67 2.65 0.07
N VAL A 7 20.80 1.77 -0.43
CA VAL A 7 19.81 2.10 -1.47
C VAL A 7 18.38 2.24 -0.93
N ARG A 8 18.15 2.06 0.38
CA ARG A 8 16.82 2.07 0.99
C ARG A 8 16.11 3.41 0.78
N ASP A 9 16.74 4.50 1.20
CA ASP A 9 16.12 5.83 1.13
C ASP A 9 15.94 6.31 -0.32
N PRO A 10 16.93 6.13 -1.23
CA PRO A 10 16.72 6.38 -2.66
C PRO A 10 15.56 5.56 -3.27
N ALA A 11 15.43 4.29 -2.89
CA ALA A 11 14.34 3.43 -3.37
C ALA A 11 12.98 3.88 -2.83
N ALA A 12 12.88 4.17 -1.53
CA ALA A 12 11.66 4.69 -0.91
C ALA A 12 11.21 6.01 -1.57
N ALA A 13 12.15 6.92 -1.82
CA ALA A 13 11.88 8.16 -2.53
C ALA A 13 11.43 7.92 -3.98
N ALA A 14 12.02 6.94 -4.68
CA ALA A 14 11.61 6.59 -6.05
C ALA A 14 10.19 6.02 -6.10
N ILE A 15 9.82 5.15 -5.15
CA ILE A 15 8.47 4.59 -5.00
C ILE A 15 7.46 5.71 -4.74
N ALA A 16 7.74 6.59 -3.76
CA ALA A 16 6.87 7.71 -3.43
C ALA A 16 6.65 8.65 -4.63
N ARG A 17 7.73 9.00 -5.35
CA ARG A 17 7.62 9.81 -6.58
C ARG A 17 6.80 9.12 -7.66
N TRP A 18 6.97 7.81 -7.85
CA TRP A 18 6.18 7.07 -8.84
C TRP A 18 4.71 7.06 -8.47
N ALA A 19 4.39 6.71 -7.22
CA ALA A 19 3.04 6.64 -6.72
C ALA A 19 2.28 7.97 -6.82
N ALA A 20 2.95 9.08 -6.49
CA ALA A 20 2.41 10.42 -6.68
C ALA A 20 2.09 10.73 -8.15
N ARG A 21 2.93 10.29 -9.10
CA ARG A 21 2.68 10.48 -10.54
C ARG A 21 1.49 9.69 -11.05
N VAL A 22 1.21 8.51 -10.50
CA VAL A 22 0.12 7.63 -10.96
C VAL A 22 -1.11 7.66 -10.04
N ASN A 23 -1.10 8.53 -9.03
CA ASN A 23 -2.17 8.68 -8.04
C ASN A 23 -2.55 7.37 -7.33
N VAL A 24 -1.55 6.60 -6.90
CA VAL A 24 -1.74 5.37 -6.11
C VAL A 24 -1.29 5.63 -4.67
N PRO A 25 -2.10 5.28 -3.65
CA PRO A 25 -1.68 5.46 -2.26
C PRO A 25 -0.53 4.50 -1.90
N VAL A 26 0.34 4.92 -0.98
CA VAL A 26 1.49 4.12 -0.50
C VAL A 26 1.43 4.00 1.01
N VAL A 27 1.59 2.78 1.51
CA VAL A 27 1.77 2.52 2.93
C VAL A 27 3.23 2.74 3.32
N ASP A 28 3.47 3.55 4.35
CA ASP A 28 4.79 3.74 4.96
C ASP A 28 5.16 2.54 5.83
N LEU A 29 5.68 1.49 5.19
CA LEU A 29 6.09 0.25 5.88
C LEU A 29 7.10 0.49 7.02
N PRO A 30 8.15 1.33 6.86
CA PRO A 30 9.03 1.69 7.97
C PRO A 30 8.31 2.20 9.22
N ALA A 31 7.32 3.09 9.06
CA ALA A 31 6.55 3.59 10.20
C ALA A 31 5.69 2.50 10.86
N VAL A 32 5.23 1.52 10.08
CA VAL A 32 4.36 0.43 10.57
C VAL A 32 5.15 -0.68 11.26
N VAL A 33 6.28 -1.11 10.69
CA VAL A 33 7.02 -2.31 11.14
C VAL A 33 8.40 -2.02 11.73
N GLY A 34 8.87 -0.77 11.71
CA GLY A 34 10.20 -0.39 12.17
C GLY A 34 10.49 -0.89 13.58
N ASP A 35 9.63 -0.54 14.54
CA ASP A 35 9.78 -0.97 15.93
C ASP A 35 9.68 -2.49 16.08
N HIS A 36 8.83 -3.16 15.28
CA HIS A 36 8.68 -4.61 15.32
C HIS A 36 9.96 -5.33 14.87
N VAL A 37 10.59 -4.86 13.79
CA VAL A 37 11.86 -5.41 13.30
C VAL A 37 13.02 -5.06 14.25
N LEU A 38 13.13 -3.79 14.67
CA LEU A 38 14.25 -3.32 15.50
C LEU A 38 14.25 -3.88 16.93
N SER A 39 13.09 -4.30 17.44
CA SER A 39 12.98 -4.98 18.74
C SER A 39 13.20 -6.50 18.68
N GLY A 40 13.58 -7.06 17.53
CA GLY A 40 13.82 -8.49 17.36
C GLY A 40 12.55 -9.34 17.40
N ARG A 41 11.36 -8.73 17.25
CA ARG A 41 10.08 -9.45 17.14
C ARG A 41 9.82 -9.98 15.73
N GLY A 42 10.60 -9.52 14.75
CA GLY A 42 10.66 -10.07 13.39
C GLY A 42 11.51 -11.34 13.32
N ASN A 43 11.80 -11.78 12.10
CA ASN A 43 12.68 -12.93 11.89
C ASN A 43 14.14 -12.58 12.25
N PRO A 44 14.96 -13.58 12.61
CA PRO A 44 16.37 -13.39 12.96
C PRO A 44 17.26 -12.78 11.86
N ASP A 45 16.75 -12.68 10.63
CA ASP A 45 17.45 -12.07 9.50
C ASP A 45 17.39 -10.54 9.48
N GLY A 46 16.61 -9.91 10.37
CA GLY A 46 16.50 -8.46 10.49
C GLY A 46 15.72 -7.80 9.33
N MET A 47 14.96 -8.58 8.55
CA MET A 47 14.23 -8.10 7.39
C MET A 47 12.79 -8.60 7.34
N HIS A 48 12.59 -9.90 7.56
CA HIS A 48 11.26 -10.50 7.48
C HIS A 48 10.48 -10.27 8.77
N TRP A 49 9.17 -10.11 8.62
CA TRP A 49 8.27 -9.86 9.74
C TRP A 49 7.86 -11.18 10.40
N GLY A 50 7.64 -11.14 11.72
CA GLY A 50 6.85 -12.15 12.39
C GLY A 50 5.36 -11.95 12.08
N TRP A 51 4.51 -12.84 12.60
CA TRP A 51 3.05 -12.78 12.40
C TRP A 51 2.44 -11.44 12.78
N GLU A 52 2.93 -10.84 13.87
CA GLU A 52 2.46 -9.54 14.33
C GLU A 52 2.78 -8.41 13.34
N GLY A 53 3.98 -8.41 12.73
CA GLY A 53 4.31 -7.44 11.68
C GLY A 53 3.43 -7.60 10.44
N HIS A 54 3.10 -8.84 10.05
CA HIS A 54 2.13 -9.09 8.99
C HIS A 54 0.74 -8.55 9.32
N ARG A 55 0.26 -8.73 10.56
CA ARG A 55 -1.02 -8.20 11.01
C ARG A 55 -1.06 -6.66 10.94
N LEU A 56 -0.03 -5.99 11.47
CA LEU A 56 0.08 -4.52 11.46
C LEU A 56 0.06 -3.95 10.04
N VAL A 57 0.77 -4.60 9.11
CA VAL A 57 0.76 -4.19 7.70
C VAL A 57 -0.61 -4.41 7.05
N GLY A 58 -1.28 -5.52 7.36
CA GLY A 58 -2.66 -5.76 6.91
C GLY A 58 -3.63 -4.66 7.37
N GLU A 59 -3.52 -4.23 8.62
CA GLU A 59 -4.35 -3.14 9.17
C GLU A 59 -4.04 -1.79 8.51
N ALA A 60 -2.76 -1.45 8.31
CA ALA A 60 -2.36 -0.24 7.61
C ALA A 60 -2.85 -0.22 6.15
N MET A 61 -2.76 -1.37 5.46
CA MET A 61 -3.29 -1.53 4.11
C MET A 61 -4.82 -1.34 4.08
N ALA A 62 -5.55 -1.96 5.00
CA ALA A 62 -6.99 -1.83 5.10
C ALA A 62 -7.42 -0.37 5.35
N ALA A 63 -6.76 0.32 6.30
CA ALA A 63 -7.02 1.72 6.58
C ALA A 63 -6.76 2.63 5.38
N THR A 64 -5.72 2.31 4.58
CA THR A 64 -5.37 3.07 3.37
C THR A 64 -6.39 2.85 2.24
N LEU A 65 -6.92 1.64 2.10
CA LEU A 65 -7.84 1.28 1.02
C LEU A 65 -9.30 1.62 1.34
N ALA A 66 -9.71 1.59 2.61
CA ALA A 66 -11.11 1.74 3.00
C ALA A 66 -11.80 3.00 2.42
N PRO A 67 -11.19 4.20 2.44
CA PRO A 67 -11.80 5.39 1.84
C PRO A 67 -12.01 5.27 0.32
N LEU A 68 -11.18 4.50 -0.37
CA LEU A 68 -11.24 4.33 -1.83
C LEU A 68 -12.31 3.33 -2.26
N LEU A 69 -12.68 2.40 -1.38
CA LEU A 69 -13.72 1.40 -1.64
C LEU A 69 -15.12 2.03 -1.58
N ILE A 70 -15.32 3.02 -0.70
CA ILE A 70 -16.60 3.72 -0.54
C ILE A 70 -16.88 4.62 -1.75
N SER A 71 -15.84 5.27 -2.29
CA SER A 71 -15.97 6.16 -3.45
C SER A 71 -16.45 5.47 -4.74
N ARG A 72 -16.37 4.14 -4.83
CA ARG A 72 -16.87 3.37 -5.99
C ARG A 72 -18.32 2.89 -5.85
N CYS A 73 -18.91 2.96 -4.65
CA CYS A 73 -20.33 2.63 -4.47
C CYS A 73 -21.26 3.80 -4.84
N ASP A 74 -20.74 5.03 -4.87
CA ASP A 74 -21.47 6.23 -5.30
C ASP A 74 -21.37 6.50 -6.81
N GLU A 75 -20.49 5.79 -7.53
CA GLU A 75 -20.37 5.86 -8.99
C GLU A 75 -21.21 4.74 -9.62
N SER A 76 -22.52 4.96 -9.76
CA SER A 76 -23.38 4.13 -10.61
C SER A 76 -22.77 4.01 -12.01
N PRO A 77 -22.68 2.81 -12.62
CA PRO A 77 -22.24 2.69 -14.00
C PRO A 77 -23.13 3.57 -14.87
N ALA A 78 -22.55 4.60 -15.50
CA ALA A 78 -23.28 5.49 -16.40
C ALA A 78 -24.09 4.63 -17.39
N GLU A 79 -25.41 4.83 -17.37
CA GLU A 79 -26.36 4.13 -18.22
C GLU A 79 -25.91 4.30 -19.68
N ARG A 80 -25.57 3.19 -20.33
CA ARG A 80 -25.15 3.22 -21.74
C ARG A 80 -26.32 3.78 -22.56
N PRO A 81 -26.11 4.82 -23.40
CA PRO A 81 -27.20 5.34 -24.21
C PRO A 81 -27.73 4.22 -25.12
N ASN A 82 -29.04 3.97 -25.00
CA ASN A 82 -29.78 3.03 -25.83
C ASN A 82 -29.71 3.50 -27.30
N VAL A 83 -28.86 2.87 -28.11
CA VAL A 83 -28.84 3.07 -29.56
C VAL A 83 -29.92 2.22 -30.21
N SER A 84 -31.17 2.56 -29.94
CA SER A 84 -32.30 2.11 -30.73
C SER A 84 -32.93 3.35 -31.36
N GLY A 85 -32.38 3.72 -32.52
CA GLY A 85 -32.98 4.67 -33.46
C GLY A 85 -33.66 3.90 -34.60
N PRO A 86 -34.77 4.42 -35.18
CA PRO A 86 -35.70 3.62 -35.97
C PRO A 86 -35.32 3.50 -37.45
N GLY A 87 -35.70 2.36 -38.05
CA GLY A 87 -36.14 2.24 -39.45
C GLY A 87 -35.07 2.22 -40.53
#